data_AF-A0A0C9YAW0-F1
#
_entry.id   AF-A0A0C9YAW0-F1
#
_cell.length_a   1.000
_cell.length_b   1.000
_cell.length_c   1.000
_cell.angle_alpha   90.00
_cell.angle_beta   90.00
_cell.angle_gamma   90.00
#
_symmetry.space_group_name_H-M   'P 1'
#
loop_
_entity.id
_entity.type
_entity.pdbx_description
1 polymer ?
#
loop_
_entity_poly.entity_id
_entity_poly.type
_entity_poly.pdbx_seq_one_letter_code
_entity_poly.pdbx_strand_id
1 'polypeptide(L)'
;MSTLPIHQDGTCNGLQHYAALGGDREGAAQVNLAATDRPSDVYTYVANMVNQVVEEDAAKGDRVAQMLVGKISRKVVKQTVMTTVYGVTYIGARDQIERQLKDRGDIPEEECWATSSYLARKVLYCIGDLFAGAKAIQTWLNLCARLISKSIPGDRLEEAIQREQQKDGSSLNVLSRIRKEQMAAVVWTTPLGLPIVQPYRKTKRKQIMTALQTVYISDPNSPAEVNGVKQASAFPPNFIHSLDATHMMLTALECRTRGIVFASVHDSYWTHACSIDQMSAIIRDTFIALHSSDILGKLEAEFKARYADYKVPLASLRVGTFLKKLKMAGVRIVASPEEAAAIKSIHTSTFDPLIDVSETAASSITSPSSCPSNSNSKLTPPSDSNVNNTPKKRLTRRRAPSRRPAGVENEESEAEEEESIDADMLLADKFIGLPALIPPLPKKGDFQVETIKKSLYFFS
;
A
#
# COMPACT_ATOMS: atom_id res chain seq x y z
N MET A 1 21.83 -39.33 22.15
CA MET A 1 20.89 -38.59 21.28
C MET A 1 20.91 -37.14 21.70
N SER A 2 21.03 -36.21 20.75
CA SER A 2 20.87 -34.77 21.04
C SER A 2 19.40 -34.40 20.88
N THR A 3 18.83 -33.67 21.86
CA THR A 3 17.47 -33.12 21.80
C THR A 3 17.45 -31.61 21.54
N LEU A 4 18.64 -30.99 21.38
CA LEU A 4 18.77 -29.57 21.14
C LEU A 4 18.33 -29.23 19.70
N PRO A 5 17.37 -28.31 19.50
CA PRO A 5 17.05 -27.81 18.17
C PRO A 5 18.19 -26.97 17.62
N ILE A 6 18.53 -27.18 16.34
CA ILE A 6 19.43 -26.33 15.56
C ILE A 6 18.56 -25.45 14.67
N HIS A 7 18.82 -24.14 14.70
CA HIS A 7 18.10 -23.16 13.93
C HIS A 7 18.81 -22.86 12.60
N GLN A 8 18.03 -22.69 11.54
CA GLN A 8 18.45 -22.13 10.25
C GLN A 8 17.65 -20.86 10.00
N ASP A 9 18.34 -19.76 9.74
CA ASP A 9 17.73 -18.43 9.61
C ASP A 9 17.84 -17.91 8.18
N GLY A 10 16.76 -17.29 7.69
CA GLY A 10 16.75 -16.65 6.38
C GLY A 10 17.56 -15.35 6.38
N THR A 11 18.45 -15.15 5.41
CA THR A 11 19.18 -13.89 5.28
C THR A 11 18.26 -12.79 4.72
N CYS A 12 17.57 -12.07 5.61
CA CYS A 12 16.61 -11.03 5.25
C CYS A 12 15.45 -11.56 4.38
N ASN A 13 14.62 -12.43 4.96
CA ASN A 13 13.59 -13.19 4.23
C ASN A 13 12.69 -12.31 3.34
N GLY A 14 12.29 -11.12 3.81
CA GLY A 14 11.49 -10.20 3.00
C GLY A 14 12.16 -9.75 1.69
N LEU A 15 13.48 -9.51 1.69
CA LEU A 15 14.22 -9.21 0.45
C LEU A 15 14.35 -10.45 -0.44
N GLN A 16 14.45 -11.65 0.14
CA GLN A 16 14.49 -12.89 -0.62
C GLN A 16 13.18 -13.09 -1.40
N HIS A 17 12.03 -12.91 -0.76
CA HIS A 17 10.73 -12.96 -1.44
C HIS A 17 10.60 -11.89 -2.53
N TYR A 18 11.04 -10.66 -2.26
CA TYR A 18 11.00 -9.60 -3.26
C TYR A 18 11.92 -9.85 -4.45
N ALA A 19 13.15 -10.32 -4.23
CA ALA A 19 14.08 -10.64 -5.30
C ALA A 19 13.56 -11.78 -6.18
N ALA A 20 12.90 -12.79 -5.59
CA ALA A 20 12.28 -13.89 -6.32
C ALA A 20 11.06 -13.45 -7.16
N LEU A 21 10.22 -12.56 -6.60
CA LEU A 21 9.07 -11.99 -7.32
C LEU A 21 9.50 -11.01 -8.42
N GLY A 22 10.41 -10.10 -8.08
CA GLY A 22 10.90 -9.03 -8.95
C GLY A 22 11.86 -9.52 -10.03
N GLY A 23 12.52 -10.64 -9.81
CA GLY A 23 13.53 -11.17 -10.72
C GLY A 23 14.86 -10.40 -10.66
N ASP A 24 15.15 -9.74 -9.53
CA ASP A 24 16.33 -8.88 -9.36
C ASP A 24 17.61 -9.74 -9.21
N ARG A 25 18.34 -9.99 -10.30
CA ARG A 25 19.51 -10.90 -10.29
C ARG A 25 20.63 -10.48 -9.34
N GLU A 26 21.01 -9.21 -9.34
CA GLU A 26 22.06 -8.69 -8.45
C GLU A 26 21.59 -8.73 -6.99
N GLY A 27 20.37 -8.25 -6.72
CA GLY A 27 19.75 -8.32 -5.40
C GLY A 27 19.66 -9.76 -4.87
N ALA A 28 19.26 -10.71 -5.72
CA ALA A 28 19.18 -12.14 -5.39
C ALA A 28 20.52 -12.73 -4.94
N ALA A 29 21.64 -12.32 -5.56
CA ALA A 29 22.97 -12.74 -5.13
C ALA A 29 23.35 -12.19 -3.74
N GLN A 30 22.95 -10.97 -3.43
CA GLN A 30 23.25 -10.32 -2.14
C GLN A 30 22.45 -10.90 -0.97
N VAL A 31 21.31 -11.55 -1.25
CA VAL A 31 20.45 -12.21 -0.24
C VAL A 31 20.54 -13.73 -0.28
N ASN A 32 21.63 -14.26 -0.84
CA ASN A 32 21.96 -15.69 -0.87
C ASN A 32 20.92 -16.57 -1.61
N LEU A 33 20.18 -16.02 -2.56
CA LEU A 33 19.34 -16.83 -3.46
C LEU A 33 20.15 -17.44 -4.60
N ALA A 34 21.16 -16.74 -5.10
CA ALA A 34 22.09 -17.29 -6.08
C ALA A 34 23.16 -18.15 -5.40
N ALA A 35 23.63 -19.19 -6.08
CA ALA A 35 24.72 -20.02 -5.59
C ALA A 35 26.04 -19.25 -5.61
N THR A 36 26.67 -19.15 -4.44
CA THR A 36 27.97 -18.50 -4.24
C THR A 36 28.85 -19.38 -3.35
N ASP A 37 30.18 -19.24 -3.47
CA ASP A 37 31.14 -19.99 -2.64
C ASP A 37 31.25 -19.47 -1.21
N ARG A 38 30.76 -18.25 -0.97
CA ARG A 38 30.74 -17.60 0.35
C ARG A 38 29.39 -16.92 0.58
N PRO A 39 28.92 -16.84 1.84
CA PRO A 39 27.69 -16.14 2.15
C PRO A 39 27.85 -14.65 1.87
N SER A 40 26.90 -14.08 1.14
CA SER A 40 26.75 -12.65 0.93
C SER A 40 26.10 -12.00 2.16
N ASP A 41 26.41 -10.72 2.37
CA ASP A 41 25.84 -9.91 3.44
C ASP A 41 25.30 -8.61 2.86
N VAL A 42 24.03 -8.63 2.47
CA VAL A 42 23.32 -7.49 1.85
C VAL A 42 23.50 -6.18 2.63
N TYR A 43 23.60 -6.23 3.96
CA TYR A 43 23.77 -5.04 4.79
C TYR A 43 25.14 -4.38 4.59
N THR A 44 26.20 -5.19 4.50
CA THR A 44 27.56 -4.69 4.23
C THR A 44 27.66 -4.20 2.80
N TYR A 45 27.04 -4.90 1.85
CA TYR A 45 26.99 -4.47 0.45
C TYR A 45 26.32 -3.09 0.30
N VAL A 46 25.13 -2.91 0.89
CA VAL A 46 24.44 -1.62 0.89
C VAL A 46 25.24 -0.55 1.64
N ALA A 47 25.90 -0.88 2.76
CA ALA A 47 26.76 0.08 3.46
C ALA A 47 27.90 0.57 2.56
N ASN A 48 28.52 -0.31 1.78
CA ASN A 48 29.59 0.04 0.85
C ASN A 48 29.10 0.91 -0.32
N MET A 49 27.95 0.56 -0.90
CA MET A 49 27.28 1.40 -1.92
C MET A 49 27.00 2.81 -1.39
N VAL A 50 26.49 2.91 -0.17
CA VAL A 50 26.20 4.20 0.45
C VAL A 50 27.48 4.96 0.74
N ASN A 51 28.54 4.31 1.22
CA ASN A 51 29.86 4.94 1.42
C ASN A 51 30.39 5.55 0.12
N GLN A 52 30.32 4.85 -1.01
CA GLN A 52 30.76 5.37 -2.31
C GLN A 52 30.01 6.67 -2.68
N VAL A 53 28.68 6.66 -2.58
CA VAL A 53 27.87 7.85 -2.89
C VAL A 53 28.16 9.01 -1.93
N VAL A 54 28.42 8.70 -0.65
CA VAL A 54 28.76 9.72 0.35
C VAL A 54 30.16 10.29 0.12
N GLU A 55 31.14 9.48 -0.27
CA GLU A 55 32.49 9.94 -0.61
C GLU A 55 32.47 10.87 -1.85
N GLU A 56 31.69 10.53 -2.87
CA GLU A 56 31.49 11.39 -4.04
C GLU A 56 30.89 12.75 -3.67
N ASP A 57 29.88 12.78 -2.81
CA ASP A 57 29.23 14.02 -2.38
C ASP A 57 30.11 14.82 -1.41
N ALA A 58 30.91 14.15 -0.59
CA ALA A 58 31.92 14.79 0.25
C ALA A 58 33.01 15.47 -0.58
N ALA A 59 33.43 14.84 -1.69
CA ALA A 59 34.38 15.41 -2.65
C ALA A 59 33.82 16.64 -3.39
N LYS A 60 32.49 16.70 -3.59
CA LYS A 60 31.79 17.90 -4.13
C LYS A 60 31.63 19.02 -3.10
N GLY A 61 32.03 18.81 -1.84
CA GLY A 61 31.97 19.82 -0.78
C GLY A 61 30.71 19.79 0.07
N ASP A 62 29.91 18.71 0.04
CA ASP A 62 28.76 18.58 0.95
C ASP A 62 29.26 18.36 2.40
N ARG A 63 29.00 19.35 3.26
CA ARG A 63 29.40 19.35 4.67
C ARG A 63 28.85 18.14 5.43
N VAL A 64 27.61 17.75 5.18
CA VAL A 64 26.95 16.64 5.87
C VAL A 64 27.56 15.31 5.43
N ALA A 65 27.87 15.19 4.13
CA ALA A 65 28.56 14.02 3.60
C ALA A 65 29.96 13.87 4.21
N GLN A 66 30.74 14.95 4.28
CA GLN A 66 32.08 14.95 4.89
C GLN A 66 32.08 14.47 6.34
N MET A 67 31.05 14.82 7.13
CA MET A 67 30.91 14.36 8.51
C MET A 67 30.64 12.86 8.63
N LEU A 68 30.11 12.23 7.59
CA LEU A 68 29.69 10.83 7.53
C LEU A 68 30.73 9.89 6.93
N VAL A 69 31.72 10.42 6.20
CA VAL A 69 32.81 9.62 5.61
C VAL A 69 33.49 8.76 6.66
N GLY A 70 33.62 7.45 6.39
CA GLY A 70 34.22 6.47 7.29
C GLY A 70 33.36 6.07 8.50
N LYS A 71 32.16 6.65 8.68
CA LYS A 71 31.29 6.35 9.83
C LYS A 71 30.11 5.43 9.49
N ILE A 72 29.83 5.18 8.22
CA ILE A 72 28.72 4.33 7.78
C ILE A 72 29.17 2.87 7.81
N SER A 73 28.56 2.08 8.70
CA SER A 73 28.85 0.66 8.87
C SER A 73 27.60 -0.19 8.70
N ARG A 74 27.79 -1.52 8.56
CA ARG A 74 26.72 -2.51 8.56
C ARG A 74 25.69 -2.27 9.67
N LYS A 75 26.15 -1.98 10.90
CA LYS A 75 25.27 -1.77 12.07
C LYS A 75 24.33 -0.56 11.88
N VAL A 76 24.83 0.52 11.26
CA VAL A 76 24.07 1.75 11.04
C VAL A 76 22.95 1.53 10.03
N VAL A 77 23.23 0.80 8.94
CA VAL A 77 22.24 0.60 7.86
C VAL A 77 21.32 -0.61 8.07
N LYS A 78 21.73 -1.60 8.88
CA LYS A 78 21.04 -2.88 9.04
C LYS A 78 19.54 -2.71 9.31
N GLN A 79 19.18 -1.91 10.32
CA GLN A 79 17.79 -1.75 10.72
C GLN A 79 16.93 -1.12 9.61
N THR A 80 17.49 -0.13 8.90
CA THR A 80 16.80 0.54 7.79
C THR A 80 16.65 -0.39 6.61
N VAL A 81 17.68 -1.15 6.24
CA VAL A 81 17.60 -2.16 5.17
C VAL A 81 16.54 -3.22 5.51
N MET A 82 16.56 -3.77 6.73
CA MET A 82 15.59 -4.77 7.19
C MET A 82 14.15 -4.26 7.15
N THR A 83 13.91 -3.01 7.54
CA THR A 83 12.54 -2.48 7.62
C THR A 83 12.03 -1.87 6.31
N THR A 84 12.92 -1.61 5.34
CA THR A 84 12.53 -1.03 4.04
C THR A 84 11.61 -1.95 3.26
N VAL A 85 11.89 -3.25 3.24
CA VAL A 85 10.99 -4.24 2.62
C VAL A 85 9.62 -4.33 3.27
N TYR A 86 9.53 -3.93 4.54
CA TYR A 86 8.30 -3.92 5.30
C TYR A 86 7.60 -2.55 5.30
N GLY A 87 7.92 -1.69 4.32
CA GLY A 87 7.22 -0.43 4.12
C GLY A 87 7.60 0.68 5.09
N VAL A 88 8.85 0.71 5.57
CA VAL A 88 9.35 1.85 6.34
C VAL A 88 9.20 3.15 5.54
N THR A 89 8.73 4.21 6.20
CA THR A 89 8.68 5.54 5.58
C THR A 89 10.05 6.22 5.70
N TYR A 90 10.29 7.26 4.91
CA TYR A 90 11.49 8.09 5.03
C TYR A 90 11.73 8.59 6.47
N ILE A 91 10.66 9.03 7.14
CA ILE A 91 10.72 9.48 8.54
C ILE A 91 11.16 8.32 9.45
N GLY A 92 10.55 7.14 9.29
CA GLY A 92 10.94 5.95 10.06
C GLY A 92 12.39 5.52 9.81
N ALA A 93 12.86 5.57 8.57
CA ALA A 93 14.24 5.28 8.20
C ALA A 93 15.23 6.26 8.86
N ARG A 94 14.93 7.57 8.79
CA ARG A 94 15.71 8.61 9.48
C ARG A 94 15.78 8.33 10.97
N ASP A 95 14.66 8.08 11.63
CA ASP A 95 14.61 7.89 13.08
C ASP A 95 15.36 6.63 13.53
N GLN A 96 15.43 5.60 12.69
CA GLN A 96 16.27 4.42 12.94
C GLN A 96 17.76 4.75 12.83
N ILE A 97 18.15 5.46 11.76
CA ILE A 97 19.54 5.88 11.54
C ILE A 97 19.99 6.85 12.63
N GLU A 98 19.17 7.83 12.99
CA GLU A 98 19.47 8.82 14.04
C GLU A 98 19.77 8.13 15.37
N ARG A 99 18.97 7.11 15.75
CA ARG A 99 19.23 6.30 16.93
C ARG A 99 20.59 5.59 16.86
N GLN A 100 20.90 4.94 15.73
CA GLN A 100 22.20 4.27 15.55
C GLN A 100 23.39 5.25 15.56
N LEU A 101 23.23 6.47 15.03
CA LEU A 101 24.27 7.49 15.05
C LEU A 101 24.49 8.05 16.46
N LYS A 102 23.41 8.33 17.20
CA LYS A 102 23.47 8.75 18.61
C LYS A 102 24.12 7.70 19.51
N ASP A 103 23.74 6.42 19.34
CA ASP A 103 24.31 5.31 20.11
C ASP A 103 25.82 5.14 19.89
N ARG A 104 26.33 5.53 18.72
CA ARG A 104 27.78 5.47 18.43
C ARG A 104 28.55 6.66 18.97
N GLY A 105 27.93 7.85 19.06
CA GLY A 105 28.59 9.06 19.54
C GLY A 105 29.62 9.67 18.57
N ASP A 106 29.72 9.16 17.33
CA ASP A 106 30.71 9.60 16.34
C ASP A 106 30.34 10.96 15.68
N ILE A 107 29.13 11.47 15.91
CA ILE A 107 28.59 12.70 15.32
C ILE A 107 28.01 13.56 16.46
N PRO A 108 28.27 14.89 16.47
CA PRO A 108 27.66 15.79 17.45
C PRO A 108 26.13 15.70 17.43
N GLU A 109 25.50 15.74 18.60
CA GLU A 109 24.06 15.53 18.73
C GLU A 109 23.23 16.55 17.93
N GLU A 110 23.70 17.79 17.83
CA GLU A 110 23.07 18.87 17.05
C GLU A 110 23.02 18.56 15.55
N GLU A 111 23.97 17.78 15.04
CA GLU A 111 24.12 17.44 13.62
C GLU A 111 23.51 16.07 13.27
N CYS A 112 23.13 15.28 14.28
CA CYS A 112 22.51 13.95 14.10
C CYS A 112 21.25 14.02 13.24
N TRP A 113 20.44 15.07 13.36
CA TRP A 113 19.22 15.18 12.58
C TRP A 113 19.49 15.42 11.08
N ALA A 114 20.43 16.30 10.75
CA ALA A 114 20.80 16.62 9.38
C ALA A 114 21.51 15.43 8.71
N THR A 115 22.47 14.83 9.41
CA THR A 115 23.23 13.66 8.95
C THR A 115 22.35 12.43 8.77
N SER A 116 21.45 12.12 9.71
CA SER A 116 20.50 11.01 9.56
C SER A 116 19.51 11.23 8.42
N SER A 117 19.03 12.47 8.22
CA SER A 117 18.13 12.82 7.12
C SER A 117 18.78 12.62 5.76
N TYR A 118 20.03 13.09 5.62
CA TYR A 118 20.83 12.87 4.42
C TYR A 118 21.09 11.38 4.17
N LEU A 119 21.58 10.67 5.20
CA LEU A 119 21.93 9.26 5.10
C LEU A 119 20.70 8.39 4.78
N ALA A 120 19.53 8.68 5.37
CA ALA A 120 18.29 7.97 5.07
C ALA A 120 17.90 8.07 3.59
N ARG A 121 18.05 9.25 2.95
CA ARG A 121 17.80 9.40 1.51
C ARG A 121 18.76 8.55 0.68
N LYS A 122 20.05 8.56 1.03
CA LYS A 122 21.08 7.80 0.31
C LYS A 122 20.91 6.29 0.47
N VAL A 123 20.60 5.81 1.67
CA VAL A 123 20.30 4.40 1.95
C VAL A 123 19.08 3.93 1.15
N LEU A 124 17.96 4.67 1.20
CA LEU A 124 16.74 4.31 0.46
C LEU A 124 16.94 4.36 -1.06
N TYR A 125 17.78 5.28 -1.56
CA TYR A 125 18.18 5.34 -2.96
C TYR A 125 18.96 4.08 -3.36
N CYS A 126 20.02 3.75 -2.63
CA CYS A 126 20.88 2.60 -2.90
C CYS A 126 20.10 1.27 -2.85
N ILE A 127 19.21 1.09 -1.86
CA ILE A 127 18.34 -0.11 -1.79
C ILE A 127 17.40 -0.17 -3.00
N GLY A 128 16.83 0.98 -3.39
CA GLY A 128 15.91 1.05 -4.51
C GLY A 128 16.54 0.80 -5.87
N ASP A 129 17.85 1.02 -5.99
CA ASP A 129 18.65 0.70 -7.17
C ASP A 129 18.96 -0.81 -7.22
N LEU A 130 19.42 -1.38 -6.10
CA LEU A 130 19.73 -2.80 -5.97
C LEU A 130 18.51 -3.73 -6.17
N PHE A 131 17.33 -3.28 -5.74
CA PHE A 131 16.08 -4.03 -5.81
C PHE A 131 15.01 -3.26 -6.60
N ALA A 132 15.32 -2.91 -7.84
CA ALA A 132 14.44 -2.15 -8.72
C ALA A 132 13.10 -2.87 -8.98
N GLY A 133 13.12 -4.18 -9.22
CA GLY A 133 11.94 -5.02 -9.39
C GLY A 133 11.07 -5.05 -8.14
N ALA A 134 11.69 -5.25 -6.97
CA ALA A 134 11.01 -5.15 -5.68
C ALA A 134 10.31 -3.80 -5.48
N LYS A 135 11.00 -2.69 -5.79
CA LYS A 135 10.46 -1.33 -5.66
C LYS A 135 9.27 -1.11 -6.61
N ALA A 136 9.35 -1.65 -7.83
CA ALA A 136 8.26 -1.60 -8.79
C ALA A 136 7.03 -2.36 -8.27
N ILE A 137 7.21 -3.56 -7.71
CA ILE A 137 6.14 -4.36 -7.09
C ILE A 137 5.53 -3.62 -5.90
N GLN A 138 6.33 -3.08 -4.98
CA GLN A 138 5.83 -2.30 -3.84
C GLN A 138 4.99 -1.10 -4.29
N THR A 139 5.43 -0.41 -5.33
CA THR A 139 4.70 0.72 -5.93
C THR A 139 3.38 0.26 -6.54
N TRP A 140 3.39 -0.86 -7.27
CA TRP A 140 2.20 -1.47 -7.85
C TRP A 140 1.17 -1.88 -6.79
N LEU A 141 1.61 -2.58 -5.73
CA LEU A 141 0.77 -2.95 -4.58
C LEU A 141 0.17 -1.71 -3.92
N ASN A 142 0.99 -0.67 -3.66
CA ASN A 142 0.52 0.57 -3.06
C ASN A 142 -0.56 1.27 -3.91
N LEU A 143 -0.35 1.34 -5.23
CA LEU A 143 -1.33 1.93 -6.15
C LEU A 143 -2.65 1.15 -6.14
N CYS A 144 -2.59 -0.17 -6.24
CA CYS A 144 -3.77 -1.04 -6.16
C CYS A 144 -4.55 -0.81 -4.86
N ALA A 145 -3.87 -0.80 -3.72
CA ALA A 145 -4.50 -0.57 -2.43
C ALA A 145 -5.14 0.83 -2.31
N ARG A 146 -4.53 1.87 -2.90
CA ARG A 146 -5.13 3.22 -2.95
C ARG A 146 -6.38 3.25 -3.82
N LEU A 147 -6.38 2.56 -4.96
CA LEU A 147 -7.53 2.48 -5.85
C LEU A 147 -8.68 1.72 -5.21
N ILE A 148 -8.40 0.53 -4.66
CA ILE A 148 -9.37 -0.29 -3.91
C ILE A 148 -9.99 0.54 -2.77
N SER A 149 -9.17 1.24 -1.98
CA SER A 149 -9.66 2.05 -0.86
C SER A 149 -10.55 3.23 -1.27
N LYS A 150 -10.48 3.67 -2.53
CA LYS A 150 -11.31 4.75 -3.10
C LYS A 150 -12.54 4.23 -3.83
N SER A 151 -12.62 2.91 -4.02
CA SER A 151 -13.70 2.26 -4.76
C SER A 151 -14.93 2.05 -3.90
N ILE A 152 -16.08 2.03 -4.57
CA ILE A 152 -17.41 1.88 -3.98
C ILE A 152 -18.07 0.69 -4.69
N PRO A 153 -18.66 -0.27 -3.95
CA PRO A 153 -19.48 -1.33 -4.54
C PRO A 153 -20.61 -0.76 -5.41
N GLY A 154 -20.85 -1.34 -6.59
CA GLY A 154 -21.84 -0.84 -7.54
C GLY A 154 -23.28 -0.80 -6.99
N ASP A 155 -23.67 -1.83 -6.25
CA ASP A 155 -24.96 -1.93 -5.54
C ASP A 155 -25.18 -0.77 -4.56
N ARG A 156 -24.15 -0.43 -3.78
CA ARG A 156 -24.20 0.69 -2.84
C ARG A 156 -24.19 2.05 -3.52
N LEU A 157 -23.54 2.14 -4.67
CA LEU A 157 -23.51 3.39 -5.43
C LEU A 157 -24.90 3.77 -5.92
N GLU A 158 -25.67 2.79 -6.41
CA GLU A 158 -27.06 3.00 -6.86
C GLU A 158 -27.95 3.48 -5.71
N GLU A 159 -27.85 2.85 -4.54
CA GLU A 159 -28.59 3.29 -3.34
C GLU A 159 -28.21 4.71 -2.90
N ALA A 160 -26.93 5.06 -3.00
CA ALA A 160 -26.43 6.38 -2.60
C ALA A 160 -27.01 7.48 -3.50
N ILE A 161 -27.04 7.26 -4.82
CA ILE A 161 -27.59 8.19 -5.81
C ILE A 161 -29.11 8.31 -5.71
N GLN A 162 -29.83 7.19 -5.53
CA GLN A 162 -31.31 7.19 -5.43
C GLN A 162 -31.82 7.92 -4.17
N ARG A 163 -31.13 7.77 -3.03
CA ARG A 163 -31.46 8.48 -1.78
C ARG A 163 -31.32 10.00 -1.89
N GLU A 164 -30.65 10.50 -2.92
CA GLU A 164 -30.45 11.93 -3.17
C GLU A 164 -31.57 12.55 -4.02
N GLN A 165 -32.09 11.83 -5.02
CA GLN A 165 -33.23 12.30 -5.82
C GLN A 165 -34.49 12.59 -4.96
N GLN A 166 -34.57 12.02 -3.75
CA GLN A 166 -35.68 12.19 -2.82
C GLN A 166 -35.51 13.30 -1.77
N LYS A 167 -34.34 13.96 -1.67
CA LYS A 167 -34.10 15.02 -0.67
C LYS A 167 -33.53 16.26 -1.34
N ASP A 168 -34.36 17.31 -1.46
CA ASP A 168 -33.93 18.69 -1.75
C ASP A 168 -32.76 19.08 -0.82
N GLY A 169 -31.55 19.08 -1.35
CA GLY A 169 -30.34 19.33 -0.57
C GLY A 169 -29.14 19.65 -1.44
N SER A 170 -28.40 20.70 -1.06
CA SER A 170 -27.22 21.22 -1.77
C SER A 170 -26.14 20.17 -2.06
N SER A 171 -25.52 20.29 -3.23
CA SER A 171 -24.53 19.36 -3.81
C SER A 171 -23.27 19.11 -2.95
N LEU A 172 -22.90 20.02 -2.03
CA LEU A 172 -21.83 19.79 -1.04
C LEU A 172 -22.06 18.56 -0.14
N ASN A 173 -23.31 18.13 0.06
CA ASN A 173 -23.62 16.92 0.83
C ASN A 173 -23.28 15.63 0.07
N VAL A 174 -23.26 15.65 -1.26
CA VAL A 174 -23.10 14.48 -2.13
C VAL A 174 -21.70 13.89 -2.00
N LEU A 175 -20.66 14.70 -2.24
CA LEU A 175 -19.25 14.29 -2.10
C LEU A 175 -18.94 13.77 -0.69
N SER A 176 -19.55 14.36 0.35
CA SER A 176 -19.38 13.93 1.74
C SER A 176 -20.00 12.56 2.03
N ARG A 177 -21.06 12.18 1.29
CA ARG A 177 -21.73 10.88 1.40
C ARG A 177 -21.04 9.82 0.56
N ILE A 178 -20.65 10.13 -0.68
CA ILE A 178 -19.84 9.25 -1.54
C ILE A 178 -18.56 8.82 -0.81
N ARG A 179 -17.88 9.74 -0.11
CA ARG A 179 -16.71 9.42 0.72
C ARG A 179 -17.01 8.45 1.87
N LYS A 180 -18.25 8.43 2.41
CA LYS A 180 -18.65 7.49 3.47
C LYS A 180 -18.93 6.09 2.94
N GLU A 181 -19.28 5.97 1.66
CA GLU A 181 -19.48 4.68 0.99
C GLU A 181 -18.16 4.01 0.54
N GLN A 182 -17.02 4.72 0.66
CA GLN A 182 -15.67 4.16 0.47
C GLN A 182 -15.29 3.21 1.61
N MET A 183 -15.84 2.01 1.53
CA MET A 183 -15.79 0.98 2.58
C MET A 183 -14.92 -0.23 2.21
N ALA A 184 -14.42 -0.27 0.98
CA ALA A 184 -13.69 -1.36 0.38
C ALA A 184 -12.28 -1.52 0.99
N ALA A 185 -12.03 -2.66 1.63
CA ALA A 185 -10.71 -3.03 2.14
C ALA A 185 -9.96 -3.90 1.11
N VAL A 186 -8.63 -3.89 1.17
CA VAL A 186 -7.81 -4.80 0.37
C VAL A 186 -7.96 -6.22 0.92
N VAL A 187 -8.28 -7.15 0.02
CA VAL A 187 -8.46 -8.57 0.32
C VAL A 187 -7.74 -9.38 -0.75
N TRP A 188 -6.92 -10.34 -0.34
CA TRP A 188 -6.28 -11.31 -1.23
C TRP A 188 -6.26 -12.68 -0.59
N THR A 189 -5.99 -13.71 -1.39
CA THR A 189 -5.89 -15.09 -0.92
C THR A 189 -4.44 -15.55 -1.01
N THR A 190 -3.92 -16.19 0.05
CA THR A 190 -2.58 -16.78 0.00
C THR A 190 -2.54 -17.98 -0.95
N PRO A 191 -1.35 -18.42 -1.42
CA PRO A 191 -1.24 -19.63 -2.23
C PRO A 191 -1.75 -20.92 -1.56
N LEU A 192 -1.91 -20.92 -0.23
CA LEU A 192 -2.54 -22.00 0.54
C LEU A 192 -4.07 -21.89 0.66
N GLY A 193 -4.69 -20.87 0.06
CA GLY A 193 -6.13 -20.65 0.09
C GLY A 193 -6.64 -19.88 1.32
N LEU A 194 -5.76 -19.30 2.14
CA LEU A 194 -6.18 -18.49 3.29
C LEU A 194 -6.56 -17.07 2.83
N PRO A 195 -7.81 -16.61 3.02
CA PRO A 195 -8.18 -15.23 2.72
C PRO A 195 -7.61 -14.27 3.78
N ILE A 196 -6.98 -13.19 3.33
CA ILE A 196 -6.42 -12.13 4.17
C ILE A 196 -7.18 -10.82 3.90
N VAL A 197 -7.65 -10.19 4.96
CA VAL A 197 -8.37 -8.92 4.92
C VAL A 197 -7.61 -7.88 5.74
N GLN A 198 -7.25 -6.75 5.15
CA GLN A 198 -6.59 -5.68 5.91
C GLN A 198 -7.60 -4.90 6.79
N PRO A 199 -7.42 -4.85 8.12
CA PRO A 199 -8.40 -4.28 9.05
C PRO A 199 -8.26 -2.77 9.24
N TYR A 200 -7.55 -2.05 8.38
CA TYR A 200 -7.23 -0.64 8.58
C TYR A 200 -8.44 0.28 8.29
N ARG A 201 -9.19 0.59 9.35
CA ARG A 201 -10.36 1.48 9.31
C ARG A 201 -10.16 2.76 10.13
N LYS A 202 -10.95 3.80 9.84
CA LYS A 202 -10.98 5.07 10.58
C LYS A 202 -11.87 4.95 11.82
N THR A 203 -11.39 4.22 12.81
CA THR A 203 -12.14 3.98 14.05
C THR A 203 -12.37 5.27 14.81
N LYS A 204 -13.64 5.60 15.10
CA LYS A 204 -14.02 6.78 15.89
C LYS A 204 -14.06 6.41 17.37
N ARG A 205 -13.29 7.12 18.19
CA ARG A 205 -13.39 7.01 19.64
C ARG A 205 -14.53 7.89 20.14
N LYS A 206 -15.29 7.38 21.09
CA LYS A 206 -16.35 8.09 21.79
C LYS A 206 -16.00 8.15 23.27
N GLN A 207 -16.38 9.26 23.88
CA GLN A 207 -16.25 9.47 25.30
C GLN A 207 -17.44 8.80 26.01
N ILE A 208 -17.17 7.78 26.82
CA ILE A 208 -18.19 7.00 27.54
C ILE A 208 -18.02 7.26 29.03
N MET A 209 -19.07 7.81 29.65
CA MET A 209 -19.09 8.08 31.08
C MET A 209 -19.41 6.79 31.83
N THR A 210 -18.52 6.41 32.74
CA THR A 210 -18.70 5.28 33.65
C THR A 210 -18.81 5.80 35.08
N ALA A 211 -19.11 4.92 36.04
CA ALA A 211 -19.23 5.29 37.45
C ALA A 211 -17.92 5.86 38.06
N LEU A 212 -16.76 5.46 37.55
CA LEU A 212 -15.45 5.91 38.06
C LEU A 212 -14.89 7.12 37.32
N GLN A 213 -14.94 7.07 35.99
CA GLN A 213 -14.36 8.09 35.13
C GLN A 213 -14.96 8.04 33.74
N THR A 214 -14.53 8.97 32.90
CA THR A 214 -14.95 8.98 31.51
C THR A 214 -13.82 8.42 30.64
N VAL A 215 -14.12 7.35 29.89
CA VAL A 215 -13.13 6.64 29.06
C VAL A 215 -13.35 6.92 27.58
N TYR A 216 -12.27 7.08 26.83
CA TYR A 216 -12.33 7.23 25.38
C TYR A 216 -12.12 5.86 24.71
N ILE A 217 -13.23 5.21 24.37
CA ILE A 217 -13.22 3.87 23.74
C ILE A 217 -13.84 3.92 22.35
N SER A 218 -13.51 2.93 21.54
CA SER A 218 -14.11 2.71 20.23
C SER A 218 -14.97 1.46 20.25
N ASP A 219 -16.13 1.52 19.59
CA ASP A 219 -16.97 0.35 19.34
C ASP A 219 -16.40 -0.45 18.16
N PRO A 220 -15.94 -1.71 18.37
CA PRO A 220 -15.41 -2.56 17.30
C PRO A 220 -16.46 -2.94 16.25
N ASN A 221 -17.75 -2.94 16.60
CA ASN A 221 -18.84 -3.33 15.70
C ASN A 221 -19.36 -2.17 14.87
N SER A 222 -18.97 -0.93 15.18
CA SER A 222 -19.37 0.23 14.40
C SER A 222 -18.70 0.19 13.03
N PRO A 223 -19.46 0.19 11.92
CA PRO A 223 -18.88 0.30 10.59
C PRO A 223 -18.09 1.61 10.48
N ALA A 224 -16.90 1.50 9.88
CA ALA A 224 -16.00 2.63 9.70
C ALA A 224 -15.34 2.58 8.33
N GLU A 225 -15.27 3.74 7.69
CA GLU A 225 -14.53 3.98 6.44
C GLU A 225 -13.13 3.37 6.51
N VAL A 226 -12.63 2.91 5.37
CA VAL A 226 -11.25 2.44 5.31
C VAL A 226 -10.28 3.60 5.43
N ASN A 227 -9.16 3.36 6.10
CA ASN A 227 -8.05 4.30 6.10
C ASN A 227 -7.17 4.02 4.87
N GLY A 228 -7.50 4.65 3.74
CA GLY A 228 -6.81 4.38 2.46
C GLY A 228 -5.29 4.62 2.49
N VAL A 229 -4.80 5.55 3.33
CA VAL A 229 -3.35 5.76 3.50
C VAL A 229 -2.71 4.55 4.18
N LYS A 230 -3.32 4.07 5.28
CA LYS A 230 -2.82 2.88 6.01
C LYS A 230 -2.96 1.60 5.20
N GLN A 231 -4.07 1.41 4.48
CA GLN A 231 -4.25 0.28 3.56
C GLN A 231 -3.08 0.23 2.56
N ALA A 232 -2.81 1.36 1.91
CA ALA A 232 -1.75 1.45 0.91
C ALA A 232 -0.34 1.25 1.46
N SER A 233 0.00 1.86 2.60
CA SER A 233 1.34 1.71 3.20
C SER A 233 1.56 0.31 3.77
N ALA A 234 0.51 -0.35 4.26
CA ALA A 234 0.62 -1.65 4.91
C ALA A 234 0.42 -2.84 3.96
N PHE A 235 -0.03 -2.62 2.72
CA PHE A 235 -0.25 -3.74 1.81
C PHE A 235 1.04 -4.44 1.38
N PRO A 236 2.12 -3.74 0.94
CA PRO A 236 3.38 -4.39 0.63
C PRO A 236 3.96 -5.27 1.77
N PRO A 237 4.10 -4.79 3.03
CA PRO A 237 4.58 -5.63 4.11
C PRO A 237 3.66 -6.82 4.40
N ASN A 238 2.34 -6.60 4.47
CA ASN A 238 1.42 -7.68 4.81
C ASN A 238 1.38 -8.75 3.72
N PHE A 239 1.53 -8.35 2.45
CA PHE A 239 1.62 -9.28 1.34
C PHE A 239 2.87 -10.17 1.44
N ILE A 240 4.04 -9.59 1.70
CA ILE A 240 5.27 -10.38 1.91
C ILE A 240 5.16 -11.28 3.13
N HIS A 241 4.73 -10.76 4.28
CA HIS A 241 4.50 -11.61 5.47
C HIS A 241 3.55 -12.79 5.21
N SER A 242 2.58 -12.61 4.30
CA SER A 242 1.69 -13.71 3.91
C SER A 242 2.39 -14.78 3.07
N LEU A 243 3.38 -14.40 2.26
CA LEU A 243 4.22 -15.33 1.51
C LEU A 243 5.23 -16.03 2.41
N ASP A 244 5.85 -15.31 3.35
CA ASP A 244 6.74 -15.87 4.38
C ASP A 244 6.02 -16.95 5.19
N ALA A 245 4.80 -16.64 5.67
CA ALA A 245 3.98 -17.60 6.41
C ALA A 245 3.55 -18.79 5.54
N THR A 246 3.30 -18.55 4.24
CA THR A 246 2.97 -19.62 3.28
C THR A 246 4.17 -20.55 3.08
N HIS A 247 5.37 -20.00 2.88
CA HIS A 247 6.59 -20.78 2.72
C HIS A 247 6.93 -21.59 3.97
N MET A 248 6.80 -20.98 5.16
CA MET A 248 6.94 -21.66 6.44
C MET A 248 5.98 -22.86 6.55
N MET A 249 4.70 -22.66 6.21
CA MET A 249 3.69 -23.71 6.31
C MET A 249 3.91 -24.83 5.28
N LEU A 250 4.29 -24.50 4.04
CA LEU A 250 4.66 -25.49 3.02
C LEU A 250 5.86 -26.34 3.50
N THR A 251 6.88 -25.70 4.06
CA THR A 251 8.05 -26.37 4.64
C THR A 251 7.65 -27.27 5.79
N ALA A 252 6.80 -26.81 6.71
CA ALA A 252 6.31 -27.61 7.83
C ALA A 252 5.54 -28.86 7.37
N LEU A 253 4.70 -28.73 6.34
CA LEU A 253 3.94 -29.85 5.76
C LEU A 253 4.87 -30.90 5.11
N GLU A 254 5.88 -30.44 4.37
CA GLU A 254 6.85 -31.34 3.74
C GLU A 254 7.76 -32.04 4.79
N CYS A 255 8.23 -31.30 5.80
CA CYS A 255 8.95 -31.87 6.94
C CYS A 255 8.12 -32.95 7.65
N ARG A 256 6.83 -32.67 7.91
CA ARG A 256 5.92 -33.64 8.52
C ARG A 256 5.78 -34.91 7.69
N THR A 257 5.66 -34.77 6.36
CA THR A 257 5.54 -35.90 5.43
C THR A 257 6.78 -36.80 5.46
N ARG A 258 7.95 -36.23 5.72
CA ARG A 258 9.23 -36.96 5.84
C ARG A 258 9.59 -37.38 7.27
N GLY A 259 8.70 -37.15 8.24
CA GLY A 259 8.94 -37.48 9.65
C GLY A 259 9.99 -36.60 10.34
N ILE A 260 10.25 -35.39 9.81
CA ILE A 260 11.19 -34.42 10.39
C ILE A 260 10.42 -33.54 11.38
N VAL A 261 10.92 -33.45 12.62
CA VAL A 261 10.40 -32.52 13.62
C VAL A 261 10.71 -31.10 13.18
N PHE A 262 9.70 -30.24 13.13
CA PHE A 262 9.80 -28.86 12.70
C PHE A 262 9.24 -27.93 13.77
N ALA A 263 10.02 -26.91 14.12
CA ALA A 263 9.55 -25.75 14.85
C ALA A 263 9.99 -24.48 14.11
N SER A 264 9.25 -23.39 14.26
CA SER A 264 9.57 -22.14 13.60
C SER A 264 9.29 -20.94 14.48
N VAL A 265 10.20 -19.96 14.41
CA VAL A 265 9.99 -18.61 14.92
C VAL A 265 10.06 -17.69 13.72
N HIS A 266 8.91 -17.44 13.09
CA HIS A 266 8.82 -16.68 11.84
C HIS A 266 9.75 -17.21 10.74
N ASP A 267 10.83 -16.51 10.44
CA ASP A 267 11.83 -16.80 9.41
C ASP A 267 13.00 -17.69 9.88
N SER A 268 12.96 -18.14 11.14
CA SER A 268 13.93 -19.09 11.71
C SER A 268 13.31 -20.47 11.88
N TYR A 269 13.87 -21.48 11.20
CA TYR A 269 13.33 -22.86 11.16
C TYR A 269 14.24 -23.84 11.89
N TRP A 270 13.66 -24.65 12.76
CA TRP A 270 14.36 -25.44 13.76
C TRP A 270 14.04 -26.92 13.60
N THR A 271 15.09 -27.74 13.66
CA THR A 271 14.98 -29.21 13.70
C THR A 271 16.14 -29.82 14.48
N HIS A 272 16.20 -31.15 14.60
CA HIS A 272 17.34 -31.83 15.21
C HIS A 272 18.56 -31.80 14.30
N ALA A 273 19.76 -31.79 14.90
CA ALA A 273 21.03 -31.71 14.16
C ALA A 273 21.19 -32.78 13.06
N CYS A 274 20.65 -33.99 13.24
CA CYS A 274 20.71 -35.06 12.24
C CYS A 274 19.81 -34.84 11.01
N SER A 275 18.82 -33.94 11.10
CA SER A 275 17.83 -33.68 10.05
C SER A 275 18.03 -32.31 9.38
N ILE A 276 19.05 -31.55 9.78
CA ILE A 276 19.27 -30.17 9.33
C ILE A 276 19.52 -30.08 7.83
N ASP A 277 20.30 -31.00 7.26
CA ASP A 277 20.60 -31.02 5.82
C ASP A 277 19.36 -31.35 4.99
N GLN A 278 18.51 -32.26 5.50
CA GLN A 278 17.25 -32.61 4.85
C GLN A 278 16.26 -31.44 4.90
N MET A 279 16.13 -30.79 6.05
CA MET A 279 15.30 -29.58 6.20
C MET A 279 15.80 -28.45 5.29
N SER A 280 17.11 -28.24 5.22
CA SER A 280 17.72 -27.24 4.32
C SER A 280 17.34 -27.48 2.85
N ALA A 281 17.34 -28.73 2.39
CA ALA A 281 16.89 -29.08 1.04
C ALA A 281 15.40 -28.82 0.84
N ILE A 282 14.56 -29.19 1.82
CA ILE A 282 13.11 -28.96 1.79
C ILE A 282 12.81 -27.46 1.69
N ILE A 283 13.48 -26.62 2.49
CA ILE A 283 13.28 -25.17 2.48
C ILE A 283 13.50 -24.58 1.08
N ARG A 284 14.58 -25.00 0.39
CA ARG A 284 14.86 -24.59 -1.00
C ARG A 284 13.78 -25.07 -1.95
N ASP A 285 13.41 -26.35 -1.88
CA ASP A 285 12.43 -26.96 -2.79
C ASP A 285 11.04 -26.31 -2.63
N THR A 286 10.60 -26.03 -1.40
CA THR A 286 9.31 -25.36 -1.14
C THR A 286 9.32 -23.88 -1.54
N PHE A 287 10.45 -23.18 -1.39
CA PHE A 287 10.58 -21.80 -1.86
C PHE A 287 10.52 -21.72 -3.40
N ILE A 288 11.20 -22.65 -4.08
CA ILE A 288 11.12 -22.78 -5.54
C ILE A 288 9.69 -23.06 -5.96
N ALA A 289 9.03 -24.06 -5.36
CA ALA A 289 7.64 -24.40 -5.68
C ALA A 289 6.68 -23.22 -5.51
N LEU A 290 6.87 -22.40 -4.46
CA LEU A 290 6.09 -21.19 -4.22
C LEU A 290 6.29 -20.15 -5.33
N HIS A 291 7.53 -19.80 -5.65
CA HIS A 291 7.88 -18.70 -6.56
C HIS A 291 7.96 -19.07 -8.04
N SER A 292 7.94 -20.38 -8.38
CA SER A 292 7.70 -20.86 -9.74
C SER A 292 6.23 -20.69 -10.15
N SER A 293 5.32 -20.45 -9.19
CA SER A 293 3.93 -20.11 -9.50
C SER A 293 3.76 -18.62 -9.80
N ASP A 294 2.81 -18.27 -10.68
CA ASP A 294 2.52 -16.87 -11.02
C ASP A 294 1.71 -16.18 -9.90
N ILE A 295 2.39 -15.81 -8.82
CA ILE A 295 1.77 -15.21 -7.63
C ILE A 295 1.14 -13.85 -7.95
N LEU A 296 1.86 -12.98 -8.67
CA LEU A 296 1.40 -11.62 -8.97
C LEU A 296 0.29 -11.61 -10.04
N GLY A 297 0.36 -12.47 -11.05
CA GLY A 297 -0.73 -12.63 -12.03
C GLY A 297 -2.00 -13.17 -11.40
N LYS A 298 -1.90 -14.15 -10.49
CA LYS A 298 -3.05 -14.64 -9.71
C LYS A 298 -3.65 -13.53 -8.84
N LEU A 299 -2.82 -12.71 -8.20
CA LEU A 299 -3.29 -11.57 -7.40
C LEU A 299 -4.00 -10.51 -8.25
N GLU A 300 -3.45 -10.17 -9.41
CA GLU A 300 -4.09 -9.23 -10.35
C GLU A 300 -5.45 -9.78 -10.84
N ALA A 301 -5.50 -11.05 -11.22
CA ALA A 301 -6.73 -11.72 -11.65
C ALA A 301 -7.76 -11.75 -10.51
N GLU A 302 -7.34 -12.05 -9.28
CA GLU A 302 -8.20 -12.00 -8.09
C GLU A 302 -8.77 -10.60 -7.88
N PHE A 303 -7.95 -9.55 -8.00
CA PHE A 303 -8.44 -8.18 -7.86
C PHE A 303 -9.45 -7.80 -8.94
N LYS A 304 -9.19 -8.15 -10.21
CA LYS A 304 -10.12 -7.89 -11.31
C LYS A 304 -11.45 -8.62 -11.13
N ALA A 305 -11.42 -9.86 -10.63
CA ALA A 305 -12.63 -10.64 -10.38
C ALA A 305 -13.39 -10.17 -9.13
N ARG A 306 -12.69 -10.00 -8.00
CA ARG A 306 -13.29 -9.63 -6.71
C ARG A 306 -13.92 -8.23 -6.73
N TYR A 307 -13.28 -7.31 -7.46
CA TYR A 307 -13.71 -5.92 -7.53
C TYR A 307 -14.29 -5.55 -8.91
N ALA A 308 -14.85 -6.52 -9.65
CA ALA A 308 -15.42 -6.31 -10.98
C ALA A 308 -16.50 -5.22 -10.99
N ASP A 309 -17.43 -5.29 -10.03
CA ASP A 309 -18.57 -4.37 -9.92
C ASP A 309 -18.26 -3.09 -9.13
N TYR A 310 -17.00 -2.84 -8.80
CA TYR A 310 -16.60 -1.68 -8.01
C TYR A 310 -16.31 -0.49 -8.91
N LYS A 311 -16.73 0.69 -8.47
CA LYS A 311 -16.61 1.95 -9.20
C LYS A 311 -15.81 2.98 -8.40
N VAL A 312 -14.98 3.75 -9.09
CA VAL A 312 -14.17 4.83 -8.50
C VAL A 312 -14.69 6.17 -9.01
N PRO A 313 -15.04 7.13 -8.13
CA PRO A 313 -15.44 8.48 -8.54
C PRO A 313 -14.26 9.23 -9.16
N LEU A 314 -14.48 9.91 -10.30
CA LEU A 314 -13.43 10.68 -10.99
C LEU A 314 -12.81 11.78 -10.11
N ALA A 315 -13.64 12.48 -9.32
CA ALA A 315 -13.17 13.50 -8.37
C ALA A 315 -12.14 12.92 -7.37
N SER A 316 -12.27 11.65 -6.99
CA SER A 316 -11.31 11.02 -6.05
C SER A 316 -9.92 10.77 -6.67
N LEU A 317 -9.79 10.79 -8.00
CA LEU A 317 -8.51 10.54 -8.69
C LEU A 317 -7.65 11.80 -8.84
N ARG A 318 -8.26 13.00 -8.76
CA ARG A 318 -7.59 14.29 -8.98
C ARG A 318 -6.66 14.72 -7.83
N VAL A 319 -6.78 14.09 -6.66
CA VAL A 319 -6.04 14.49 -5.46
C VAL A 319 -4.53 14.22 -5.60
N GLY A 320 -3.76 15.31 -5.74
CA GLY A 320 -2.31 15.35 -5.66
C GLY A 320 -1.58 14.67 -6.82
N THR A 321 -0.42 14.07 -6.54
CA THR A 321 0.43 13.40 -7.56
C THR A 321 -0.09 12.02 -8.00
N PHE A 322 -1.27 11.61 -7.55
CA PHE A 322 -1.78 10.25 -7.75
C PHE A 322 -2.04 9.93 -9.22
N LEU A 323 -2.66 10.86 -9.95
CA LEU A 323 -2.95 10.71 -11.37
C LEU A 323 -1.66 10.55 -12.22
N LYS A 324 -0.63 11.35 -11.90
CA LYS A 324 0.70 11.24 -12.50
C LYS A 324 1.31 9.86 -12.27
N LYS A 325 1.16 9.29 -11.07
CA LYS A 325 1.65 7.94 -10.74
C LYS A 325 0.92 6.85 -11.50
N LEU A 326 -0.41 6.96 -11.68
CA LEU A 326 -1.18 6.01 -12.48
C LEU A 326 -0.73 6.01 -13.95
N LYS A 327 -0.46 7.21 -14.51
CA LYS A 327 0.11 7.34 -15.85
C LYS A 327 1.49 6.68 -15.95
N MET A 328 2.39 6.99 -15.03
CA MET A 328 3.73 6.38 -15.00
C MET A 328 3.67 4.85 -14.87
N ALA A 329 2.64 4.33 -14.20
CA ALA A 329 2.38 2.90 -14.09
C ALA A 329 1.74 2.28 -15.35
N GLY A 330 1.42 3.07 -16.38
CA GLY A 330 0.91 2.59 -17.66
C GLY A 330 -0.60 2.37 -17.72
N VAL A 331 -1.38 2.90 -16.78
CA VAL A 331 -2.86 2.85 -16.83
C VAL A 331 -3.36 3.67 -18.02
N ARG A 332 -4.28 3.10 -18.81
CA ARG A 332 -4.98 3.80 -19.89
C ARG A 332 -6.49 3.67 -19.70
N ILE A 333 -7.17 4.80 -19.68
CA ILE A 333 -8.62 4.89 -19.59
C ILE A 333 -9.15 5.02 -21.01
N VAL A 334 -9.96 4.06 -21.44
CA VAL A 334 -10.65 4.14 -22.74
C VAL A 334 -11.96 4.88 -22.53
N ALA A 335 -12.18 5.95 -23.30
CA ALA A 335 -13.42 6.74 -23.26
C ALA A 335 -13.95 6.97 -24.67
N SER A 336 -15.27 7.07 -24.81
CA SER A 336 -15.90 7.45 -26.08
C SER A 336 -15.55 8.90 -26.45
N PRO A 337 -15.65 9.30 -27.74
CA PRO A 337 -15.37 10.66 -28.17
C PRO A 337 -16.18 11.73 -27.43
N GLU A 338 -17.45 11.45 -27.12
CA GLU A 338 -18.35 12.34 -26.37
C GLU A 338 -17.95 12.48 -24.90
N GLU A 339 -17.59 11.37 -24.24
CA GLU A 339 -17.15 11.38 -22.85
C GLU A 339 -15.76 12.00 -22.69
N ALA A 340 -14.86 11.72 -23.63
CA ALA A 340 -13.56 12.36 -23.70
C ALA A 340 -13.72 13.87 -23.92
N ALA A 341 -14.62 14.31 -24.80
CA ALA A 341 -14.94 15.72 -25.00
C ALA A 341 -15.55 16.35 -23.73
N ALA A 342 -16.45 15.65 -23.04
CA ALA A 342 -17.07 16.11 -21.79
C ALA A 342 -16.11 16.13 -20.59
N ILE A 343 -15.01 15.38 -20.61
CA ILE A 343 -13.94 15.44 -19.60
C ILE A 343 -12.93 16.54 -19.96
N LYS A 344 -12.62 16.69 -21.25
CA LYS A 344 -11.75 17.74 -21.79
C LYS A 344 -12.36 19.14 -21.68
N SER A 345 -13.68 19.26 -21.80
CA SER A 345 -14.40 20.53 -21.68
C SER A 345 -14.50 21.04 -20.24
N ILE A 346 -14.42 20.13 -19.26
CA ILE A 346 -14.45 20.46 -17.82
C ILE A 346 -13.03 20.76 -17.30
N HIS A 347 -11.99 20.20 -17.93
CA HIS A 347 -10.59 20.50 -17.60
C HIS A 347 -9.64 20.26 -18.77
N THR A 348 -8.90 21.28 -19.17
CA THR A 348 -8.10 21.32 -20.41
C THR A 348 -6.71 20.65 -20.37
N SER A 349 -6.34 19.88 -19.32
CA SER A 349 -4.99 19.27 -19.28
C SER A 349 -4.74 18.13 -18.28
N THR A 350 -5.61 17.90 -17.29
CA THR A 350 -5.28 16.99 -16.17
C THR A 350 -5.49 15.51 -16.51
N PHE A 351 -6.57 15.17 -17.23
CA PHE A 351 -6.91 13.80 -17.61
C PHE A 351 -6.49 13.41 -19.04
N ASP A 352 -6.15 14.39 -19.88
CA ASP A 352 -5.64 14.19 -21.25
C ASP A 352 -4.58 13.10 -21.39
N PRO A 353 -3.58 13.00 -20.50
CA PRO A 353 -2.52 12.01 -20.68
C PRO A 353 -2.92 10.57 -20.29
N LEU A 354 -4.15 10.34 -19.82
CA LEU A 354 -4.67 9.01 -19.44
C LEU A 354 -5.80 8.51 -20.34
N ILE A 355 -6.39 9.37 -21.18
CA ILE A 355 -7.56 9.03 -21.99
C ILE A 355 -7.12 8.63 -23.39
N ASP A 356 -7.27 7.35 -23.73
CA ASP A 356 -7.23 6.88 -25.12
C ASP A 356 -8.66 6.95 -25.67
N VAL A 357 -8.84 7.72 -26.75
CA VAL A 357 -10.15 7.85 -27.44
C VAL A 357 -10.28 6.69 -28.43
N SER A 358 -11.31 5.88 -28.28
CA SER A 358 -11.62 4.79 -29.21
C SER A 358 -13.10 4.80 -29.59
N GLU A 359 -13.38 4.69 -30.89
CA GLU A 359 -14.75 4.60 -31.43
C GLU A 359 -15.34 3.18 -31.37
N THR A 360 -14.50 2.16 -31.12
CA THR A 360 -14.88 0.74 -31.24
C THR A 360 -14.80 -0.06 -29.93
N ALA A 361 -14.15 0.48 -28.90
CA ALA A 361 -14.00 -0.18 -27.61
C ALA A 361 -15.07 0.30 -26.60
N ALA A 362 -15.55 -0.60 -25.74
CA ALA A 362 -16.48 -0.26 -24.68
C ALA A 362 -15.87 0.80 -23.75
N SER A 363 -16.63 1.85 -23.44
CA SER A 363 -16.18 2.93 -22.55
C SER A 363 -15.94 2.39 -21.13
N SER A 364 -14.82 2.77 -20.53
CA SER A 364 -14.52 2.48 -19.12
C SER A 364 -15.23 3.44 -18.16
N ILE A 365 -15.91 4.46 -18.70
CA ILE A 365 -16.60 5.51 -17.94
C ILE A 365 -18.09 5.21 -17.97
N THR A 366 -18.72 5.23 -16.80
CA THR A 366 -20.18 5.05 -16.69
C THR A 366 -20.80 6.31 -16.12
N SER A 367 -21.78 6.85 -16.84
CA SER A 367 -22.68 7.89 -16.35
C SER A 367 -23.94 7.22 -15.76
N PRO A 368 -24.56 7.76 -14.70
CA PRO A 368 -25.74 7.16 -14.07
C PRO A 368 -26.97 7.04 -15.00
N SER A 369 -26.97 7.71 -16.15
CA SER A 369 -28.10 7.81 -17.08
C SER A 369 -28.20 6.68 -18.12
N SER A 370 -27.23 5.77 -18.22
CA SER A 370 -27.20 4.72 -19.24
C SER A 370 -27.41 3.30 -18.67
N CYS A 371 -28.58 3.02 -18.12
CA CYS A 371 -29.06 1.64 -17.92
C CYS A 371 -30.52 1.50 -18.42
N PRO A 372 -30.85 0.42 -19.16
CA PRO A 372 -32.17 0.24 -19.76
C PRO A 372 -33.21 -0.13 -18.70
N SER A 373 -34.36 0.52 -18.78
CA SER A 373 -35.53 0.30 -17.92
C SER A 373 -36.09 -1.11 -18.13
N ASN A 374 -35.87 -2.02 -17.18
CA ASN A 374 -36.60 -3.28 -17.12
C ASN A 374 -37.82 -3.16 -16.21
N SER A 375 -38.96 -3.53 -16.79
CA SER A 375 -40.33 -3.39 -16.29
C SER A 375 -40.70 -4.38 -15.18
N ASN A 376 -41.53 -3.89 -14.25
CA ASN A 376 -42.52 -4.58 -13.39
C ASN A 376 -42.04 -5.56 -12.30
N SER A 377 -42.36 -5.28 -11.04
CA SER A 377 -43.69 -5.55 -10.46
C SER A 377 -43.84 -4.96 -9.05
N LYS A 378 -44.98 -4.30 -8.82
CA LYS A 378 -45.40 -3.78 -7.51
C LYS A 378 -45.77 -4.92 -6.57
N LEU A 379 -45.25 -4.90 -5.35
CA LEU A 379 -45.84 -5.54 -4.18
C LEU A 379 -45.58 -4.66 -2.95
N THR A 380 -46.63 -3.99 -2.48
CA THR A 380 -46.72 -3.33 -1.17
C THR A 380 -47.09 -4.33 -0.09
N PRO A 381 -46.58 -4.17 1.15
CA PRO A 381 -47.47 -4.21 2.32
C PRO A 381 -47.05 -3.17 3.40
N PRO A 382 -47.69 -3.10 4.59
CA PRO A 382 -48.70 -2.12 4.88
C PRO A 382 -48.26 -1.06 5.91
N SER A 383 -49.05 0.00 5.97
CA SER A 383 -49.05 1.07 6.96
C SER A 383 -49.35 0.57 8.38
N ASP A 384 -48.57 1.03 9.36
CA ASP A 384 -49.02 1.15 10.73
C ASP A 384 -48.79 2.57 11.26
N SER A 385 -49.90 3.15 11.70
CA SER A 385 -50.06 4.46 12.32
C SER A 385 -49.91 4.37 13.83
N ASN A 386 -49.14 5.28 14.45
CA ASN A 386 -49.44 5.97 15.71
C ASN A 386 -48.24 6.88 16.09
N VAL A 387 -48.32 8.20 15.95
CA VAL A 387 -48.96 9.23 16.81
C VAL A 387 -48.03 9.76 17.92
N ASN A 388 -47.85 11.10 17.85
CA ASN A 388 -47.44 12.08 18.87
C ASN A 388 -45.99 12.13 19.40
N ASN A 389 -45.26 13.19 19.03
CA ASN A 389 -45.09 14.33 19.96
C ASN A 389 -44.53 15.60 19.31
N THR A 390 -44.95 16.72 19.91
CA THR A 390 -44.91 18.13 19.52
C THR A 390 -43.51 18.80 19.44
N PRO A 391 -43.38 19.93 18.71
CA PRO A 391 -42.09 20.57 18.45
C PRO A 391 -41.69 21.52 19.58
N LYS A 392 -40.55 21.27 20.25
CA LYS A 392 -39.94 22.25 21.17
C LYS A 392 -38.96 23.16 20.40
N LYS A 393 -39.40 24.40 20.18
CA LYS A 393 -38.55 25.56 19.84
C LYS A 393 -37.41 25.67 20.85
N ARG A 394 -36.16 25.74 20.37
CA ARG A 394 -35.01 26.12 21.20
C ARG A 394 -34.32 27.33 20.57
N LEU A 395 -34.41 28.44 21.30
CA LEU A 395 -33.74 29.72 21.03
C LEU A 395 -32.24 29.51 20.76
N THR A 396 -31.76 29.95 19.60
CA THR A 396 -30.33 30.18 19.35
C THR A 396 -29.98 31.61 19.70
N ARG A 397 -29.19 31.79 20.77
CA ARG A 397 -28.63 33.07 21.20
C ARG A 397 -27.54 33.49 20.19
N ARG A 398 -27.77 34.59 19.45
CA ARG A 398 -26.78 35.23 18.56
C ARG A 398 -25.55 35.61 19.40
N ARG A 399 -24.36 35.18 18.96
CA ARG A 399 -23.07 35.61 19.52
C ARG A 399 -22.42 36.54 18.49
N ALA A 400 -22.04 37.74 18.93
CA ALA A 400 -21.49 38.83 18.12
C ALA A 400 -20.12 38.48 17.50
N PRO A 401 -19.73 39.10 16.36
CA PRO A 401 -18.47 38.81 15.69
C PRO A 401 -17.31 39.53 16.38
N SER A 402 -16.26 38.80 16.74
CA SER A 402 -14.99 39.37 17.19
C SER A 402 -14.12 39.75 15.98
N ARG A 403 -13.74 41.03 15.90
CA ARG A 403 -12.78 41.62 14.95
C ARG A 403 -11.47 40.82 14.87
N ARG A 404 -11.03 40.48 13.66
CA ARG A 404 -9.62 40.15 13.33
C ARG A 404 -8.93 41.40 12.77
N PRO A 405 -7.62 41.60 12.99
CA PRO A 405 -6.90 42.71 12.39
C PRO A 405 -6.55 42.42 10.92
N ALA A 406 -6.48 43.49 10.14
CA ALA A 406 -6.19 43.49 8.71
C ALA A 406 -4.77 43.02 8.41
N GLY A 407 -4.63 42.14 7.41
CA GLY A 407 -3.36 41.66 6.87
C GLY A 407 -3.61 41.00 5.51
N VAL A 408 -3.21 41.73 4.47
CA VAL A 408 -2.91 41.39 3.06
C VAL A 408 -3.56 40.13 2.47
N GLU A 409 -4.35 40.40 1.43
CA GLU A 409 -5.10 39.52 0.54
C GLU A 409 -4.34 38.27 0.07
N ASN A 410 -5.05 37.14 0.13
CA ASN A 410 -4.67 35.83 -0.37
C ASN A 410 -5.70 35.40 -1.45
N GLU A 411 -6.08 36.33 -2.33
CA GLU A 411 -7.13 36.13 -3.35
C GLU A 411 -6.77 35.01 -4.35
N GLU A 412 -5.48 34.79 -4.65
CA GLU A 412 -5.04 33.69 -5.53
C GLU A 412 -5.28 32.30 -4.92
N SER A 413 -5.14 32.15 -3.60
CA SER A 413 -5.34 30.86 -2.92
C SER A 413 -6.82 30.49 -2.76
N GLU A 414 -7.68 31.50 -2.58
CA GLU A 414 -9.13 31.29 -2.50
C GLU A 414 -9.70 30.99 -3.89
N ALA A 415 -9.20 31.64 -4.94
CA ALA A 415 -9.59 31.37 -6.32
C ALA A 415 -9.19 29.95 -6.78
N GLU A 416 -7.97 29.49 -6.47
CA GLU A 416 -7.53 28.11 -6.78
C GLU A 416 -8.33 27.05 -6.00
N GLU A 417 -8.67 27.31 -4.73
CA GLU A 417 -9.52 26.42 -3.94
C GLU A 417 -10.97 26.39 -4.46
N GLU A 418 -11.56 27.53 -4.82
CA GLU A 418 -12.91 27.62 -5.41
C GLU A 418 -12.99 26.92 -6.78
N GLU A 419 -12.03 27.13 -7.68
CA GLU A 419 -11.94 26.41 -8.97
C GLU A 419 -11.80 24.89 -8.78
N SER A 420 -11.05 24.47 -7.75
CA SER A 420 -10.88 23.05 -7.44
C SER A 420 -12.19 22.40 -6.98
N ILE A 421 -13.00 23.12 -6.21
CA ILE A 421 -14.27 22.66 -5.67
C ILE A 421 -15.32 22.57 -6.78
N ASP A 422 -15.43 23.58 -7.64
CA ASP A 422 -16.40 23.59 -8.76
C ASP A 422 -16.13 22.46 -9.77
N ALA A 423 -14.87 22.20 -10.09
CA ALA A 423 -14.50 21.09 -10.97
C ALA A 423 -14.72 19.70 -10.31
N ASP A 424 -14.52 19.57 -8.99
CA ASP A 424 -14.85 18.34 -8.27
C ASP A 424 -16.37 18.10 -8.19
N MET A 425 -17.18 19.17 -8.17
CA MET A 425 -18.64 19.09 -8.25
C MET A 425 -19.12 18.63 -9.64
N LEU A 426 -18.52 19.11 -10.73
CA LEU A 426 -18.86 18.70 -12.10
C LEU A 426 -18.49 17.25 -12.43
N LEU A 427 -17.53 16.66 -11.69
CA LEU A 427 -17.07 15.28 -11.86
C LEU A 427 -17.66 14.32 -10.82
N ALA A 428 -18.49 14.80 -9.89
CA ALA A 428 -19.04 14.01 -8.78
C ALA A 428 -19.89 12.83 -9.28
N ASP A 429 -20.57 13.00 -10.42
CA ASP A 429 -21.50 12.01 -10.98
C ASP A 429 -20.85 11.05 -11.98
N LYS A 430 -19.53 11.19 -12.24
CA LYS A 430 -18.82 10.35 -13.21
C LYS A 430 -17.95 9.30 -12.52
N PHE A 431 -18.12 8.05 -12.94
CA PHE A 431 -17.45 6.89 -12.33
C PHE A 431 -16.70 6.06 -13.36
N ILE A 432 -15.62 5.43 -12.92
CA ILE A 432 -14.83 4.47 -13.70
C ILE A 432 -14.83 3.12 -12.99
N GLY A 433 -14.99 2.02 -13.74
CA GLY A 433 -14.84 0.67 -13.20
C GLY A 433 -13.43 0.43 -12.66
N LEU A 434 -13.31 -0.08 -11.43
CA LEU A 434 -12.02 -0.34 -10.81
C LEU A 434 -11.10 -1.25 -11.65
N PRO A 435 -11.58 -2.32 -12.32
CA PRO A 435 -10.70 -3.19 -13.12
C PRO A 435 -9.94 -2.47 -14.23
N ALA A 436 -10.51 -1.40 -14.80
CA ALA A 436 -9.86 -0.59 -15.84
C ALA A 436 -8.74 0.31 -15.28
N LEU A 437 -8.74 0.56 -13.97
CA LEU A 437 -7.75 1.41 -13.29
C LEU A 437 -6.60 0.60 -12.67
N ILE A 438 -6.72 -0.73 -12.56
CA ILE A 438 -5.65 -1.58 -12.04
C ILE A 438 -4.44 -1.48 -12.99
N PRO A 439 -3.27 -1.03 -12.51
CA PRO A 439 -2.09 -0.92 -13.35
C PRO A 439 -1.60 -2.30 -13.81
N PRO A 440 -1.01 -2.40 -15.02
CA PRO A 440 -0.37 -3.63 -15.47
C PRO A 440 0.76 -4.04 -14.51
N LEU A 441 1.03 -5.34 -14.46
CA LEU A 441 2.10 -5.87 -13.64
C LEU A 441 3.48 -5.32 -14.07
N PRO A 442 4.37 -5.03 -13.11
CA PRO A 442 5.75 -4.70 -13.44
C PRO A 442 6.43 -5.89 -14.13
N LYS A 443 7.33 -5.61 -15.08
CA LYS A 443 8.09 -6.66 -15.77
C LYS A 443 8.99 -7.37 -14.76
N LYS A 444 8.93 -8.70 -14.75
CA LYS A 444 9.87 -9.54 -14.00
C LYS A 444 11.25 -9.46 -14.66
N GLY A 445 12.29 -9.37 -13.84
CA GLY A 445 13.69 -9.42 -14.26
C GLY A 445 14.13 -10.81 -14.72
N ASP A 446 15.45 -11.00 -14.82
CA ASP A 446 16.09 -12.16 -15.42
C ASP A 446 16.50 -13.26 -14.42
N PHE A 447 16.27 -13.06 -13.12
CA PHE A 447 16.61 -14.06 -12.12
C PHE A 447 15.73 -15.33 -12.23
N GLN A 448 16.40 -16.48 -12.29
CA GLN A 448 15.78 -17.81 -12.33
C GLN A 448 15.75 -18.44 -10.93
N VAL A 449 14.56 -18.68 -10.42
CA VAL A 449 14.30 -19.20 -9.06
C VAL A 449 14.91 -20.59 -8.87
N GLU A 450 15.00 -21.39 -9.93
CA GLU A 450 15.53 -22.75 -9.91
C GLU A 450 17.01 -22.80 -9.50
N THR A 451 17.74 -21.68 -9.64
CA THR A 451 19.15 -21.56 -9.23
C THR A 451 19.34 -21.67 -7.71
N ILE A 452 18.30 -21.38 -6.92
CA ILE A 452 18.30 -21.47 -5.45
C ILE A 452 18.59 -22.89 -4.98
N LYS A 453 18.27 -23.91 -5.79
CA LYS A 453 18.55 -25.32 -5.45
C LYS A 453 20.04 -25.57 -5.16
N LYS A 454 20.92 -24.76 -5.75
CA LYS A 454 22.38 -24.83 -5.56
C LYS A 454 22.89 -23.87 -4.47
N SER A 455 22.04 -23.00 -3.91
CA SER A 455 22.44 -22.05 -2.88
C SER A 455 22.50 -22.72 -1.51
N LEU A 456 23.71 -22.96 -1.01
CA LEU A 456 23.95 -23.52 0.31
C LEU A 456 23.67 -22.51 1.44
N TYR A 457 23.69 -21.20 1.14
CA TYR A 457 23.57 -20.12 2.12
C TYR A 457 22.19 -19.45 2.16
N PHE A 458 21.21 -19.98 1.45
CA PHE A 458 19.85 -19.42 1.41
C PHE A 458 19.24 -19.28 2.81
N PHE A 459 19.33 -20.37 3.59
CA PHE A 459 19.05 -20.44 5.01
C PHE A 459 20.29 -21.06 5.68
N SER A 460 20.89 -20.33 6.63
CA SER A 460 22.17 -20.69 7.23
C SER A 460 22.12 -20.74 8.75
#